data_AF-A0A212LMC3-F1
#
_entry.id   AF-A0A212LMC3-F1
#
_cell.length_a   1.000
_cell.length_b   1.000
_cell.length_c   1.000
_cell.angle_alpha   90.00
_cell.angle_beta   90.00
_cell.angle_gamma   90.00
#
_symmetry.space_group_name_H-M   'P 1'
#
loop_
_entity.id
_entity.type
_entity.pdbx_description
1 polymer ?
#
loop_
_entity_poly.entity_id
_entity_poly.type
_entity_poly.pdbx_seq_one_letter_code
_entity_poly.pdbx_strand_id
1 'polypeptide(L)' 'MTIDDDRPQPPPPAHVVGQDLSRLSVAELRARIDLLQAEIGRVEEALRLKDDVRSAADSLFKF' A
#
# COMPACT_ATOMS: atom_id res chain seq x y z
N MET A 1 10.60 30.98 -12.84
CA MET A 1 9.54 30.44 -11.97
C MET A 1 8.97 29.24 -12.70
N THR A 2 9.35 28.04 -12.27
CA THR A 2 9.15 26.78 -13.00
C THR A 2 7.68 26.34 -12.95
N ILE A 3 7.12 25.99 -14.11
CA ILE A 3 5.71 25.62 -14.40
C ILE A 3 5.34 24.23 -13.84
N ASP A 4 6.08 23.73 -12.86
CA ASP A 4 5.99 22.33 -12.41
C ASP A 4 4.94 22.10 -11.30
N ASP A 5 4.28 23.18 -10.84
CA ASP A 5 3.38 23.20 -9.68
C ASP A 5 1.89 23.01 -10.05
N ASP A 6 1.58 22.86 -11.34
CA ASP A 6 0.19 22.75 -11.84
C ASP A 6 -0.23 21.28 -12.10
N ARG A 7 0.45 20.33 -11.44
CA ARG A 7 0.08 18.91 -11.51
C ARG A 7 -1.07 18.65 -10.53
N PRO A 8 -2.18 18.04 -10.96
CA PRO A 8 -3.27 17.71 -10.05
C PRO A 8 -2.72 16.82 -8.93
N GLN A 9 -2.82 17.30 -7.69
CA GLN A 9 -2.41 16.54 -6.53
C GLN A 9 -3.23 15.24 -6.49
N PRO A 10 -2.59 14.08 -6.21
CA PRO A 10 -3.32 12.85 -6.06
C PRO A 10 -4.40 13.05 -4.98
N PRO A 11 -5.60 12.47 -5.17
CA PRO A 11 -6.67 12.61 -4.20
C PRO A 11 -6.18 12.15 -2.83
N PRO A 12 -6.64 12.79 -1.75
CA PRO A 12 -6.26 12.39 -0.41
C PRO A 12 -6.57 10.89 -0.21
N PRO A 13 -5.73 10.18 0.55
CA PRO A 13 -5.91 8.75 0.75
C PRO A 13 -7.30 8.49 1.33
N ALA A 14 -7.98 7.47 0.79
CA ALA A 14 -9.34 7.11 1.20
C ALA A 14 -9.45 6.77 2.70
N HIS A 15 -8.32 6.46 3.35
CA HIS A 15 -8.23 6.18 4.78
C HIS A 15 -6.81 6.43 5.32
N VAL A 16 -6.70 6.73 6.61
CA VAL A 16 -5.40 6.82 7.33
C VAL A 16 -5.36 5.84 8.50
N VAL A 17 -4.33 5.01 8.57
CA VAL A 17 -4.15 4.04 9.66
C VAL A 17 -4.10 4.78 11.01
N GLY A 18 -4.91 4.32 11.97
CA GLY A 18 -4.99 4.93 13.31
C GLY A 18 -5.94 6.13 13.42
N GLN A 19 -6.69 6.49 12.38
CA GLN A 19 -7.73 7.53 12.51
C GLN A 19 -8.86 7.08 13.46
N ASP A 20 -9.51 8.05 14.11
CA ASP A 20 -10.68 7.80 14.96
C ASP A 20 -11.82 7.13 14.16
N LEU A 21 -12.41 6.09 14.75
CA LEU A 21 -13.47 5.27 14.17
C LEU A 21 -14.85 5.61 14.77
N SER A 22 -14.91 6.45 15.81
CA SER A 22 -16.13 6.72 16.59
C SER A 22 -17.31 7.23 15.76
N ARG A 23 -17.03 7.87 14.61
CA ARG A 23 -18.02 8.48 13.72
C ARG A 23 -18.37 7.62 12.51
N LEU A 24 -17.77 6.44 12.37
CA LEU A 24 -18.00 5.54 11.24
C LEU A 24 -19.13 4.56 11.57
N SER A 25 -20.01 4.35 10.60
CA SER A 25 -21.01 3.28 10.62
C SER A 25 -20.37 1.90 10.42
N VAL A 26 -21.11 0.84 10.76
CA VAL A 26 -20.69 -0.55 10.53
C VAL A 26 -20.39 -0.81 9.05
N ALA A 27 -21.17 -0.24 8.13
CA ALA A 27 -20.95 -0.42 6.70
C ALA A 27 -19.65 0.23 6.23
N GLU A 28 -19.35 1.44 6.71
CA GLU A 28 -18.08 2.14 6.42
C GLU A 28 -16.89 1.39 7.00
N LEU A 29 -17.01 0.84 8.22
CA LEU A 29 -15.97 0.00 8.82
C LEU A 29 -15.71 -1.27 8.00
N ARG A 30 -16.75 -1.92 7.47
CA ARG A 30 -16.61 -3.09 6.57
C ARG A 30 -15.88 -2.73 5.29
N ALA A 31 -16.36 -1.70 4.58
CA ALA A 31 -15.72 -1.24 3.35
C ALA A 31 -14.25 -0.89 3.56
N ARG A 32 -13.93 -0.32 4.73
CA ARG A 32 -12.56 0.00 5.09
C ARG A 32 -11.69 -1.22 5.38
N ILE A 33 -12.23 -2.24 6.05
CA ILE A 33 -11.53 -3.50 6.27
C ILE A 33 -11.18 -4.12 4.91
N ASP A 34 -12.14 -4.16 3.98
CA ASP A 34 -11.92 -4.73 2.64
C ASP A 34 -10.80 -4.00 1.89
N LEU A 35 -10.78 -2.67 1.95
CA LEU A 35 -9.70 -1.85 1.37
C LEU A 35 -8.33 -2.16 1.99
N LEU A 36 -8.26 -2.28 3.31
CA LEU A 36 -7.01 -2.57 4.02
C LEU A 36 -6.51 -3.99 3.72
N GLN A 37 -7.41 -4.98 3.63
CA GLN A 37 -7.05 -6.35 3.28
C GLN A 37 -6.51 -6.46 1.86
N ALA A 38 -7.13 -5.76 0.90
CA ALA A 38 -6.61 -5.69 -0.47
C ALA A 38 -5.21 -5.07 -0.51
N GLU A 39 -4.98 -4.02 0.28
CA GLU A 39 -3.67 -3.36 0.36
C GLU A 39 -2.62 -4.26 1.02
N ILE A 40 -2.97 -5.02 2.07
CA ILE A 40 -2.10 -6.04 2.67
C ILE A 40 -1.66 -7.05 1.62
N GLY A 41 -2.60 -7.63 0.85
CA GLY A 41 -2.27 -8.59 -0.19
C GLY A 41 -1.35 -8.02 -1.27
N ARG A 42 -1.55 -6.76 -1.66
CA ARG A 42 -0.65 -6.07 -2.61
C ARG A 42 0.77 -5.94 -2.07
N VAL A 43 0.92 -5.61 -0.79
CA VAL A 43 2.23 -5.48 -0.12
C VAL A 43 2.89 -6.84 0.04
N GLU A 44 2.14 -7.87 0.42
CA GLU A 44 2.64 -9.25 0.53
C GLU A 44 3.16 -9.78 -0.81
N GLU A 45 2.45 -9.53 -1.91
CA GLU A 45 2.92 -9.94 -3.25
C GLU A 45 4.19 -9.18 -3.65
N ALA A 46 4.24 -7.87 -3.39
CA ALA A 46 5.45 -7.08 -3.66
C ALA A 46 6.65 -7.55 -2.81
N LEU A 47 6.41 -7.97 -1.57
CA LEU A 47 7.43 -8.56 -0.71
C LEU A 47 7.93 -9.89 -1.28
N ARG A 48 7.01 -10.79 -1.64
CA ARG A 48 7.33 -12.09 -2.23
C ARG A 48 8.19 -11.96 -3.48
N LEU A 49 7.82 -11.06 -4.40
CA LEU A 49 8.59 -10.79 -5.61
C LEU A 49 10.01 -10.30 -5.31
N LYS A 50 10.18 -9.47 -4.27
CA LYS A 50 11.52 -8.98 -3.85
C LYS A 50 12.35 -10.08 -3.21
N ASP A 51 11.73 -10.93 -2.39
CA ASP A 51 12.41 -12.06 -1.75
C ASP A 51 12.85 -13.10 -2.78
N ASP A 52 12.02 -13.39 -3.79
CA ASP A 52 12.35 -14.29 -4.90
C ASP A 52 13.57 -13.78 -5.69
N VAL A 53 13.60 -12.47 -5.98
CA VAL A 53 14.75 -11.82 -6.63
C VAL A 53 16.01 -11.91 -5.77
N ARG A 54 15.90 -11.65 -4.46
CA ARG A 54 17.04 -11.77 -3.53
C ARG A 54 17.57 -13.20 -3.47
N SER A 55 16.68 -14.20 -3.34
CA SER A 55 17.07 -15.60 -3.25
C SER A 55 17.73 -16.12 -4.53
N ALA A 56 17.22 -15.69 -5.70
CA ALA A 56 17.84 -15.98 -6.99
C ALA A 56 19.25 -15.38 -7.09
N ALA A 57 19.44 -14.13 -6.64
CA ALA A 57 20.75 -13.50 -6.59
C ALA A 57 21.70 -14.24 -5.63
N ASP A 58 21.26 -14.55 -4.41
CA ASP A 58 22.07 -15.25 -3.40
C ASP A 58 22.54 -16.63 -3.89
N SER A 59 21.74 -17.32 -4.72
CA SER A 59 22.11 -18.61 -5.30
C SER A 59 23.16 -18.50 -6.42
N LEU A 60 23.22 -17.35 -7.10
CA LEU A 60 24.20 -17.07 -8.15
C LEU A 60 25.56 -16.62 -7.59
N PHE A 61 25.60 -16.06 -6.37
CA PHE A 61 26.82 -15.54 -5.74
C PHE A 61 27.48 -16.50 -4.73
N LYS A 62 26.94 -17.70 -4.52
CA LYS A 62 27.61 -18.74 -3.71
C LYS A 62 28.55 -19.58 -4.57
N PHE A 63 29.85 -19.33 -4.42
CA PHE A 63 30.96 -20.24 -4.77
C PHE A 63 31.53 -20.87 -3.50
#